data_AF-A0A945JW60-F1
#
_entry.id   AF-A0A945JW60-F1
#
_cell.length_a   1.000
_cell.length_b   1.000
_cell.length_c   1.000
_cell.angle_alpha   90.00
_cell.angle_beta   90.00
_cell.angle_gamma   90.00
#
_symmetry.space_group_name_H-M   'P 1'
#
loop_
_entity.id
_entity.type
_entity.pdbx_description
1 polymer ?
#
loop_
_entity_poly.entity_id
_entity_poly.type
_entity_poly.pdbx_seq_one_letter_code
_entity_poly.pdbx_strand_id
1 'polypeptide(L)'
;MTRRGVWAFAAFVLATCASPALAHVKWFSDFSYDDVPLTLTQVMSPTFLWLAGLSALAMGLLVVLDDRLQDLPGYRGIDQWLRNRSSQSGVILRAGMAAVLLLSWQADSLLAPELHLRAEWLGWVEFFAAMMLLFARTIPVGGALVLALYVDGVGTFGILHMLDYLHYAGGGYYLLVSQADPRWRASGLPALYSTVGFSLCWLGFEKLVYPKWGLYVLQQNPALSLGLDLEFFLTGSAFVEICLGYLLIICLLQRPIALLVTLVFFSTTMLFGKVEVIGHTQVHAALIVFLIEGPGSRYRAPYTFHRRMPLRVAFAVVNFVILLGLVGAGYGAAAAMEYSKQALQGESDRRPVIVSPQPSIDFRIVEEGQMGRVLELTTTNFRFSAGGVHEDGAGHAHLYVDGRQVGRLYGPLHDIARLPAGPHEINVTLNTNDHRPYGTGTGIVQRSKKIILSAGNNNDDG
;
A
#
# COMPACT_ATOMS: atom_id res chain seq x y z
N MET A 1 -12.96 25.86 -22.40
CA MET A 1 -12.06 24.73 -22.71
C MET A 1 -12.66 23.90 -23.81
N THR A 2 -11.95 23.73 -24.94
CA THR A 2 -12.41 22.89 -26.05
C THR A 2 -12.48 21.43 -25.59
N ARG A 3 -13.38 20.61 -26.16
CA ARG A 3 -13.49 19.17 -25.86
C ARG A 3 -12.14 18.45 -25.87
N ARG A 4 -11.20 18.91 -26.70
CA ARG A 4 -9.83 18.40 -26.80
C ARG A 4 -8.97 18.59 -25.54
N GLY A 5 -9.18 19.68 -24.78
CA GLY A 5 -8.41 19.95 -23.55
C GLY A 5 -8.78 19.04 -22.39
N VAL A 6 -10.04 18.62 -22.30
CA VAL A 6 -10.51 17.68 -21.25
C VAL A 6 -9.98 16.27 -21.52
N TRP A 7 -10.00 15.82 -22.78
CA TRP A 7 -9.43 14.54 -23.17
C TRP A 7 -7.91 14.51 -23.07
N ALA A 8 -7.22 15.61 -23.37
CA ALA A 8 -5.77 15.73 -23.20
C ALA A 8 -5.36 15.68 -21.72
N PHE A 9 -6.14 16.28 -20.81
CA PHE A 9 -5.89 16.21 -19.38
C PHE A 9 -6.20 14.83 -18.79
N ALA A 10 -7.32 14.20 -19.21
CA ALA A 10 -7.63 12.82 -18.83
C ALA A 10 -6.56 11.84 -19.35
N ALA A 11 -6.05 12.05 -20.57
CA ALA A 11 -4.93 11.28 -21.13
C ALA A 11 -3.61 11.54 -20.40
N PHE A 12 -3.35 12.77 -19.96
CA PHE A 12 -2.18 13.11 -19.15
C PHE A 12 -2.25 12.50 -17.75
N VAL A 13 -3.42 12.50 -17.11
CA VAL A 13 -3.66 11.79 -15.84
C VAL A 13 -3.54 10.28 -16.04
N LEU A 14 -4.09 9.71 -17.13
CA LEU A 14 -3.93 8.29 -17.49
C LEU A 14 -2.47 7.90 -17.76
N ALA A 15 -1.67 8.80 -18.34
CA ALA A 15 -0.25 8.58 -18.60
C ALA A 15 0.64 8.77 -17.37
N THR A 16 0.13 9.39 -16.30
CA THR A 16 0.87 9.67 -15.04
C THR A 16 0.35 8.88 -13.83
N CYS A 17 -0.76 8.13 -13.97
CA CYS A 17 -1.23 7.19 -12.97
C CYS A 17 -0.29 5.97 -12.97
N ALA A 18 0.67 6.06 -12.05
CA ALA A 18 1.73 5.11 -11.73
C ALA A 18 1.27 3.65 -11.60
N SER A 19 2.25 2.74 -11.61
CA SER A 19 2.04 1.31 -11.80
C SER A 19 1.13 0.74 -10.73
N PRO A 20 0.18 -0.13 -11.09
CA PRO A 20 -0.84 -0.53 -10.14
C PRO A 20 -0.43 -1.74 -9.26
N ALA A 21 0.74 -2.34 -9.55
CA ALA A 21 1.37 -3.39 -8.73
C ALA A 21 1.76 -2.95 -7.32
N LEU A 22 1.91 -1.64 -7.11
CA LEU A 22 2.39 -1.09 -5.86
C LEU A 22 1.26 -0.85 -4.86
N ALA A 23 -0.01 -1.00 -5.23
CA ALA A 23 -1.15 -0.71 -4.36
C ALA A 23 -1.02 -1.38 -2.98
N HIS A 24 -0.60 -2.65 -2.94
CA HIS A 24 -0.29 -3.39 -1.73
C HIS A 24 1.08 -4.06 -1.86
N VAL A 25 2.12 -3.35 -1.46
CA VAL A 25 3.50 -3.83 -1.57
C VAL A 25 3.69 -5.13 -0.78
N LYS A 26 3.06 -5.21 0.39
CA LYS A 26 3.08 -6.38 1.28
C LYS A 26 2.60 -7.69 0.64
N TRP A 27 1.76 -7.64 -0.41
CA TRP A 27 1.31 -8.86 -1.11
C TRP A 27 2.41 -9.49 -1.97
N PHE A 28 3.40 -8.69 -2.37
CA PHE A 28 4.40 -9.06 -3.38
C PHE A 28 5.83 -8.93 -2.87
N SER A 29 6.03 -8.39 -1.66
CA SER A 29 7.34 -8.25 -1.02
C SER A 29 7.39 -9.05 0.28
N ASP A 30 8.55 -9.63 0.57
CA ASP A 30 8.84 -10.16 1.91
C ASP A 30 9.17 -9.02 2.87
N PHE A 31 8.11 -8.37 3.36
CA PHE A 31 8.20 -7.24 4.26
C PHE A 31 8.37 -7.71 5.70
N SER A 32 8.95 -6.85 6.54
CA SER A 32 8.94 -7.09 7.98
C SER A 32 9.10 -5.78 8.74
N TYR A 33 8.46 -5.73 9.90
CA TYR A 33 8.58 -4.59 10.80
C TYR A 33 9.91 -4.53 11.55
N ASP A 34 10.84 -5.50 11.38
CA ASP A 34 12.24 -5.29 11.79
C ASP A 34 13.02 -4.45 10.78
N ASP A 35 12.47 -4.14 9.61
CA ASP A 35 13.10 -3.16 8.74
C ASP A 35 13.00 -1.79 9.36
N VAL A 36 14.13 -1.07 9.40
CA VAL A 36 14.17 0.28 9.98
C VAL A 36 13.30 1.23 9.15
N PRO A 37 12.21 1.79 9.69
CA PRO A 37 11.41 2.78 8.98
C PRO A 37 12.20 4.06 8.79
N LEU A 38 11.97 4.75 7.67
CA LEU A 38 12.45 6.11 7.50
C LEU A 38 11.71 7.05 8.44
N THR A 39 12.45 7.96 9.07
CA THR A 39 11.86 9.07 9.83
C THR A 39 11.18 10.06 8.88
N LEU A 40 10.19 10.81 9.36
CA LEU A 40 9.48 11.79 8.52
C LEU A 40 10.42 12.84 7.92
N THR A 41 11.47 13.22 8.64
CA THR A 41 12.51 14.13 8.12
C THR A 41 13.30 13.53 6.98
N GLN A 42 13.53 12.21 6.98
CA GLN A 42 14.18 11.50 5.87
C GLN A 42 13.23 11.31 4.68
N VAL A 43 11.93 11.13 4.95
CA VAL A 43 10.89 11.04 3.91
C VAL A 43 10.71 12.36 3.16
N MET A 44 10.85 13.51 3.84
CA MET A 44 10.70 14.86 3.28
C MET A 44 11.87 15.29 2.38
N SER A 45 12.18 14.46 1.38
CA SER A 45 13.15 14.75 0.32
C SER A 45 12.70 15.92 -0.59
N PRO A 46 13.58 16.50 -1.40
CA PRO A 46 13.20 17.51 -2.40
C PRO A 46 12.08 17.02 -3.32
N THR A 47 12.13 15.75 -3.76
CA THR A 47 11.09 15.12 -4.58
C THR A 47 9.76 15.07 -3.85
N PHE A 48 9.75 14.69 -2.57
CA PHE A 48 8.54 14.70 -1.74
C PHE A 48 7.94 16.11 -1.66
N LEU A 49 8.75 17.13 -1.38
CA LEU A 49 8.27 18.51 -1.24
C LEU A 49 7.68 19.05 -2.56
N TRP A 50 8.32 18.73 -3.69
CA TRP A 50 7.79 19.08 -5.01
C TRP A 50 6.47 18.38 -5.33
N LEU A 51 6.38 17.07 -5.09
CA LEU A 51 5.14 16.31 -5.30
C LEU A 51 4.03 16.75 -4.36
N ALA A 52 4.34 17.11 -3.11
CA ALA A 52 3.38 17.68 -2.17
C ALA A 52 2.84 19.03 -2.65
N GLY A 53 3.72 19.93 -3.11
CA GLY A 53 3.34 21.22 -3.68
C GLY A 53 2.50 21.08 -4.95
N LEU A 54 2.91 20.17 -5.85
CA LEU A 54 2.17 19.86 -7.07
C LEU A 54 0.79 19.27 -6.77
N SER A 55 0.70 18.35 -5.81
CA SER A 55 -0.54 17.73 -5.37
C SER A 55 -1.50 18.77 -4.76
N ALA A 56 -0.99 19.67 -3.91
CA ALA A 56 -1.75 20.78 -3.34
C ALA A 56 -2.30 21.71 -4.44
N LEU A 57 -1.48 22.08 -5.44
CA LEU A 57 -1.94 22.84 -6.59
C LEU A 57 -3.02 22.08 -7.39
N ALA A 58 -2.80 20.79 -7.63
CA ALA A 58 -3.75 19.93 -8.32
C ALA A 58 -5.10 19.89 -7.60
N MET A 59 -5.14 19.76 -6.27
CA MET A 59 -6.40 19.79 -5.51
C MET A 59 -7.21 21.07 -5.78
N GLY A 60 -6.54 22.23 -5.81
CA GLY A 60 -7.21 23.50 -6.12
C GLY A 60 -7.75 23.54 -7.56
N LEU A 61 -6.98 23.04 -8.52
CA LEU A 61 -7.41 22.95 -9.92
C LEU A 61 -8.57 21.98 -10.11
N LEU A 62 -8.56 20.84 -9.41
CA LEU A 62 -9.61 19.82 -9.49
C LEU A 62 -10.96 20.34 -8.94
N VAL A 63 -10.96 21.20 -7.93
CA VAL A 63 -12.19 21.88 -7.48
C VAL A 63 -12.78 22.76 -8.58
N VAL A 64 -11.93 23.50 -9.31
CA VAL A 64 -12.36 24.30 -10.47
C VAL A 64 -12.85 23.42 -11.61
N LEU A 65 -12.17 22.32 -11.88
CA LEU A 65 -12.54 21.38 -12.92
C LEU A 65 -13.89 20.71 -12.62
N ASP A 66 -14.12 20.29 -11.38
CA ASP A 66 -15.36 19.64 -10.94
C ASP A 66 -16.59 20.53 -11.19
N ASP A 67 -16.52 21.80 -10.77
CA ASP A 67 -17.57 22.80 -11.00
C ASP A 67 -17.88 22.96 -12.50
N ARG A 68 -16.83 23.03 -13.34
CA ARG A 68 -16.97 23.16 -14.80
C ARG A 68 -17.50 21.88 -15.47
N LEU A 69 -17.14 20.71 -14.96
CA LEU A 69 -17.59 19.42 -15.50
C LEU A 69 -19.09 19.21 -15.24
N GLN A 70 -19.59 19.62 -14.08
CA GLN A 70 -21.02 19.52 -13.72
C GLN A 70 -21.93 20.34 -14.64
N ASP A 71 -21.40 21.36 -15.31
CA ASP A 71 -22.13 22.17 -16.29
C ASP A 71 -22.25 21.53 -17.67
N LEU A 72 -21.49 20.49 -17.97
CA LEU A 72 -21.52 19.85 -19.28
C LEU A 72 -22.79 18.99 -19.44
N PRO A 73 -23.56 19.16 -20.53
CA PRO A 73 -24.82 18.43 -20.72
C PRO A 73 -24.61 16.91 -20.81
N GLY A 74 -23.51 16.48 -21.44
CA GLY A 74 -23.15 15.06 -21.51
C GLY A 74 -22.83 14.45 -20.14
N TYR A 75 -22.16 15.21 -19.27
CA TYR A 75 -21.87 14.78 -17.91
C TYR A 75 -23.16 14.65 -17.09
N ARG A 76 -24.07 15.63 -17.19
CA ARG A 76 -25.39 15.58 -16.54
C ARG A 76 -26.22 14.37 -16.97
N GLY A 77 -26.18 14.02 -18.26
CA GLY A 77 -26.85 12.82 -18.78
C GLY A 77 -26.32 11.52 -18.18
N ILE A 78 -24.99 11.35 -18.14
CA ILE A 78 -24.34 10.18 -17.52
C ILE A 78 -24.64 10.14 -16.02
N ASP A 79 -24.55 11.28 -15.33
CA ASP A 79 -24.82 11.41 -13.91
C ASP A 79 -26.25 11.00 -13.57
N GLN A 80 -27.25 11.42 -14.36
CA GLN A 80 -28.63 10.97 -14.19
C GLN A 80 -28.81 9.47 -14.49
N TRP A 81 -28.18 8.96 -15.54
CA TRP A 81 -28.24 7.53 -15.90
C TRP A 81 -27.67 6.62 -14.80
N LEU A 82 -26.57 7.03 -14.18
CA LEU A 82 -25.96 6.32 -13.05
C LEU A 82 -26.82 6.43 -11.78
N ARG A 83 -27.33 7.64 -11.45
CA ARG A 83 -28.21 7.82 -10.28
C ARG A 83 -29.46 6.95 -10.32
N ASN A 84 -30.04 6.74 -11.50
CA ASN A 84 -31.20 5.87 -11.69
C ASN A 84 -30.90 4.39 -11.35
N ARG A 85 -29.62 4.02 -11.16
CA ARG A 85 -29.16 2.68 -10.76
C ARG A 85 -28.67 2.61 -9.31
N SER A 86 -28.80 3.68 -8.52
CA SER A 86 -28.40 3.72 -7.10
C SER A 86 -29.11 2.72 -6.19
N SER A 87 -30.24 2.14 -6.63
CA SER A 87 -30.87 1.01 -5.96
C SER A 87 -30.00 -0.25 -5.95
N GLN A 88 -29.05 -0.39 -6.89
CA GLN A 88 -28.18 -1.55 -7.02
C GLN A 88 -26.94 -1.49 -6.12
N SER A 89 -26.61 -0.34 -5.53
CA SER A 89 -25.40 -0.14 -4.72
C SER A 89 -25.25 -1.19 -3.61
N GLY A 90 -26.35 -1.48 -2.90
CA GLY A 90 -26.34 -2.47 -1.83
C GLY A 90 -26.12 -3.90 -2.31
N VAL A 91 -26.60 -4.24 -3.52
CA VAL A 91 -26.38 -5.56 -4.14
C VAL A 91 -24.92 -5.71 -4.57
N ILE A 92 -24.35 -4.66 -5.16
CA ILE A 92 -22.96 -4.66 -5.65
C ILE A 92 -21.98 -4.84 -4.48
N LEU A 93 -22.14 -4.06 -3.39
CA LEU A 93 -21.26 -4.20 -2.24
C LEU A 93 -21.41 -5.56 -1.56
N ARG A 94 -22.64 -6.09 -1.46
CA ARG A 94 -22.89 -7.45 -0.94
C ARG A 94 -22.20 -8.51 -1.79
N ALA A 95 -22.35 -8.44 -3.10
CA ALA A 95 -21.77 -9.40 -4.02
C ALA A 95 -20.24 -9.36 -3.97
N GLY A 96 -19.64 -8.17 -3.96
CA GLY A 96 -18.19 -8.02 -3.80
C GLY A 96 -17.67 -8.54 -2.47
N MET A 97 -18.32 -8.17 -1.36
CA MET A 97 -17.94 -8.64 -0.03
C MET A 97 -18.09 -10.17 0.10
N ALA A 98 -19.21 -10.74 -0.37
CA ALA A 98 -19.40 -12.19 -0.37
C ALA A 98 -18.39 -12.91 -1.25
N ALA A 99 -18.05 -12.35 -2.42
CA ALA A 99 -17.06 -12.93 -3.32
C ALA A 99 -15.67 -12.96 -2.67
N VAL A 100 -15.22 -11.86 -2.06
CA VAL A 100 -13.90 -11.85 -1.42
C VAL A 100 -13.83 -12.79 -0.23
N LEU A 101 -14.88 -12.86 0.59
CA LEU A 101 -14.93 -13.81 1.73
C LEU A 101 -14.84 -15.27 1.26
N LEU A 102 -15.49 -15.62 0.15
CA LEU A 102 -15.39 -16.96 -0.43
C LEU A 102 -14.00 -17.24 -1.02
N LEU A 103 -13.39 -16.24 -1.65
CA LEU A 103 -12.06 -16.34 -2.21
C LEU A 103 -10.98 -16.46 -1.11
N SER A 104 -11.11 -15.69 -0.03
CA SER A 104 -10.26 -15.76 1.18
C SER A 104 -10.39 -17.11 1.88
N TRP A 105 -11.64 -17.57 2.07
CA TRP A 105 -11.90 -18.92 2.60
C TRP A 105 -11.25 -20.03 1.76
N GLN A 106 -11.33 -19.95 0.42
CA GLN A 106 -10.66 -20.92 -0.46
C GLN A 106 -9.13 -20.83 -0.40
N ALA A 107 -8.59 -19.66 -0.07
CA ALA A 107 -7.16 -19.39 -0.04
C ALA A 107 -6.53 -19.57 1.35
N ASP A 108 -7.28 -20.07 2.34
CA ASP A 108 -6.87 -20.17 3.75
C ASP A 108 -6.33 -18.86 4.32
N SER A 109 -6.93 -17.73 3.90
CA SER A 109 -6.55 -16.38 4.33
C SER A 109 -7.74 -15.65 4.96
N LEU A 110 -7.45 -14.65 5.79
CA LEU A 110 -8.39 -13.81 6.52
C LEU A 110 -8.56 -12.48 5.78
N LEU A 111 -9.67 -12.25 5.09
CA LEU A 111 -10.04 -11.01 4.37
C LEU A 111 -9.12 -10.61 3.19
N ALA A 112 -7.81 -10.77 3.30
CA ALA A 112 -6.80 -10.38 2.32
C ALA A 112 -5.82 -11.55 2.07
N PRO A 113 -5.21 -11.65 0.89
CA PRO A 113 -4.51 -12.86 0.44
C PRO A 113 -3.32 -13.29 1.31
N GLU A 114 -2.64 -12.36 1.97
CA GLU A 114 -1.43 -12.56 2.77
C GLU A 114 -1.72 -12.72 4.27
N LEU A 115 -2.94 -12.44 4.72
CA LEU A 115 -3.34 -12.56 6.12
C LEU A 115 -3.68 -14.01 6.45
N HIS A 116 -2.68 -14.84 6.74
CA HIS A 116 -2.89 -16.27 6.99
C HIS A 116 -3.78 -16.58 8.21
N LEU A 117 -4.70 -17.54 8.07
CA LEU A 117 -5.58 -17.93 9.17
C LEU A 117 -4.79 -18.50 10.36
N ARG A 118 -5.05 -17.98 11.57
CA ARG A 118 -4.52 -18.56 12.81
C ARG A 118 -5.24 -19.84 13.23
N ALA A 119 -6.45 -20.06 12.73
CA ALA A 119 -7.29 -21.21 13.03
C ALA A 119 -8.34 -21.44 11.93
N GLU A 120 -8.57 -22.69 11.55
CA GLU A 120 -9.47 -23.08 10.45
C GLU A 120 -10.92 -22.62 10.65
N TRP A 121 -11.40 -22.54 11.89
CA TRP A 121 -12.78 -22.13 12.19
C TRP A 121 -13.06 -20.69 11.77
N LEU A 122 -12.04 -19.82 11.68
CA LEU A 122 -12.20 -18.44 11.20
C LEU A 122 -12.56 -18.41 9.72
N GLY A 123 -11.98 -19.29 8.90
CA GLY A 123 -12.38 -19.44 7.50
C GLY A 123 -13.85 -19.85 7.37
N TRP A 124 -14.34 -20.74 8.24
CA TRP A 124 -15.76 -21.08 8.27
C TRP A 124 -16.67 -19.91 8.68
N VAL A 125 -16.17 -18.99 9.52
CA VAL A 125 -16.89 -17.74 9.83
C VAL A 125 -16.97 -16.83 8.60
N GLU A 126 -15.92 -16.74 7.79
CA GLU A 126 -15.96 -16.02 6.50
C GLU A 126 -16.97 -16.62 5.54
N PHE A 127 -16.97 -17.95 5.40
CA PHE A 127 -17.93 -18.67 4.58
C PHE A 127 -19.36 -18.40 5.06
N PHE A 128 -19.62 -18.49 6.37
CA PHE A 128 -20.94 -18.20 6.93
C PHE A 128 -21.35 -16.74 6.73
N ALA A 129 -20.43 -15.78 6.91
CA ALA A 129 -20.66 -14.38 6.63
C ALA A 129 -21.06 -14.17 5.15
N ALA A 130 -20.35 -14.80 4.20
CA ALA A 130 -20.70 -14.76 2.79
C ALA A 130 -22.12 -15.30 2.53
N MET A 131 -22.51 -16.42 3.16
CA MET A 131 -23.86 -16.97 3.06
C MET A 131 -24.93 -16.02 3.63
N MET A 132 -24.65 -15.35 4.76
CA MET A 132 -25.56 -14.34 5.32
C MET A 132 -25.73 -13.14 4.40
N LEU A 133 -24.74 -12.82 3.57
CA LEU A 133 -24.84 -11.75 2.57
C LEU A 133 -25.68 -12.13 1.34
N LEU A 134 -26.09 -13.40 1.16
CA LEU A 134 -26.97 -13.81 0.06
C LEU A 134 -28.43 -13.44 0.30
N PHE A 135 -28.90 -13.45 1.54
CA PHE A 135 -30.29 -13.17 1.87
C PHE A 135 -30.47 -11.75 2.40
N ALA A 136 -31.53 -11.07 1.94
CA ALA A 136 -31.77 -9.69 2.33
C ALA A 136 -31.95 -9.50 3.85
N ARG A 137 -32.57 -10.44 4.55
CA ARG A 137 -32.82 -10.31 6.01
C ARG A 137 -31.56 -10.46 6.87
N THR A 138 -30.53 -11.14 6.38
CA THR A 138 -29.34 -11.50 7.15
C THR A 138 -28.13 -10.60 6.86
N ILE A 139 -28.28 -9.59 5.99
CA ILE A 139 -27.21 -8.63 5.66
C ILE A 139 -26.56 -8.01 6.92
N PRO A 140 -27.31 -7.56 7.94
CA PRO A 140 -26.69 -6.93 9.10
C PRO A 140 -25.81 -7.90 9.89
N VAL A 141 -26.22 -9.17 9.94
CA VAL A 141 -25.44 -10.25 10.58
C VAL A 141 -24.15 -10.49 9.80
N GLY A 142 -24.22 -10.58 8.47
CA GLY A 142 -23.02 -10.68 7.63
C GLY A 142 -22.06 -9.50 7.82
N GLY A 143 -22.58 -8.27 7.89
CA GLY A 143 -21.79 -7.07 8.18
C GLY A 143 -21.14 -7.10 9.58
N ALA A 144 -21.85 -7.57 10.60
CA ALA A 144 -21.31 -7.74 11.95
C ALA A 144 -20.18 -8.78 11.99
N LEU A 145 -20.31 -9.89 11.25
CA LEU A 145 -19.27 -10.92 11.18
C LEU A 145 -18.02 -10.40 10.48
N VAL A 146 -18.14 -9.62 9.39
CA VAL A 146 -16.99 -8.96 8.75
C VAL A 146 -16.27 -8.04 9.73
N LEU A 147 -17.00 -7.25 10.52
CA LEU A 147 -16.40 -6.41 11.56
C LEU A 147 -15.69 -7.24 12.64
N ALA A 148 -16.27 -8.36 13.07
CA ALA A 148 -15.65 -9.26 14.03
C ALA A 148 -14.35 -9.87 13.49
N LEU A 149 -14.34 -10.31 12.23
CA LEU A 149 -13.16 -10.81 11.53
C LEU A 149 -12.07 -9.73 11.41
N TYR A 150 -12.45 -8.50 11.10
CA TYR A 150 -11.50 -7.38 11.07
C TYR A 150 -10.87 -7.12 12.45
N VAL A 151 -11.68 -7.14 13.51
CA VAL A 151 -11.19 -6.99 14.90
C VAL A 151 -10.27 -8.14 15.30
N ASP A 152 -10.59 -9.38 14.92
CA ASP A 152 -9.70 -10.53 15.12
C ASP A 152 -8.36 -10.35 14.37
N GLY A 153 -8.43 -9.84 13.13
CA GLY A 153 -7.25 -9.46 12.36
C GLY A 153 -6.40 -8.42 13.07
N VAL A 154 -7.00 -7.40 13.68
CA VAL A 154 -6.26 -6.38 14.47
C VAL A 154 -5.55 -7.02 15.66
N GLY A 155 -6.21 -7.97 16.35
CA GLY A 155 -5.61 -8.72 17.45
C GLY A 155 -4.47 -9.64 17.02
N THR A 156 -4.52 -10.18 15.79
CA THR A 156 -3.58 -11.18 15.28
C THR A 156 -2.38 -10.55 14.57
N PHE A 157 -2.62 -9.59 13.67
CA PHE A 157 -1.61 -8.98 12.81
C PHE A 157 -1.16 -7.59 13.28
N GLY A 158 -1.83 -7.02 14.28
CA GLY A 158 -1.55 -5.69 14.80
C GLY A 158 -2.25 -4.57 14.03
N ILE A 159 -2.43 -3.43 14.71
CA ILE A 159 -3.18 -2.30 14.17
C ILE A 159 -2.49 -1.64 12.96
N LEU A 160 -1.16 -1.51 12.97
CA LEU A 160 -0.40 -0.91 11.87
C LEU A 160 -0.66 -1.64 10.55
N HIS A 161 -0.67 -2.97 10.59
CA HIS A 161 -0.92 -3.80 9.42
C HIS A 161 -2.39 -3.75 8.99
N MET A 162 -3.33 -3.84 9.94
CA MET A 162 -4.76 -3.88 9.61
C MET A 162 -5.34 -2.53 9.16
N LEU A 163 -4.62 -1.42 9.36
CA LEU A 163 -5.03 -0.11 8.84
C LEU A 163 -4.97 -0.04 7.30
N ASP A 164 -4.14 -0.86 6.65
CA ASP A 164 -4.17 -1.10 5.20
C ASP A 164 -5.58 -1.54 4.75
N TYR A 165 -6.20 -2.37 5.58
CA TYR A 165 -7.47 -3.07 5.33
C TYR A 165 -8.69 -2.40 5.97
N LEU A 166 -8.58 -1.15 6.41
CA LEU A 166 -9.68 -0.44 7.08
C LEU A 166 -10.96 -0.38 6.22
N HIS A 167 -10.85 -0.46 4.90
CA HIS A 167 -11.98 -0.58 3.98
C HIS A 167 -12.89 -1.79 4.25
N TYR A 168 -12.39 -2.89 4.83
CA TYR A 168 -13.22 -4.02 5.29
C TYR A 168 -14.10 -3.62 6.46
N ALA A 169 -13.57 -2.85 7.42
CA ALA A 169 -14.36 -2.33 8.53
C ALA A 169 -15.47 -1.40 8.04
N GLY A 170 -15.17 -0.50 7.09
CA GLY A 170 -16.20 0.37 6.48
C GLY A 170 -17.25 -0.39 5.68
N GLY A 171 -16.83 -1.42 4.93
CA GLY A 171 -17.74 -2.33 4.21
C GLY A 171 -18.65 -3.12 5.15
N GLY A 172 -18.08 -3.70 6.20
CA GLY A 172 -18.83 -4.41 7.25
C GLY A 172 -19.83 -3.49 7.95
N TYR A 173 -19.41 -2.27 8.31
CA TYR A 173 -20.31 -1.26 8.89
C TYR A 173 -21.44 -0.85 7.94
N TYR A 174 -21.14 -0.59 6.67
CA TYR A 174 -22.16 -0.27 5.67
C TYR A 174 -23.24 -1.37 5.60
N LEU A 175 -22.81 -2.63 5.61
CA LEU A 175 -23.71 -3.79 5.56
C LEU A 175 -24.50 -3.95 6.87
N LEU A 176 -23.85 -3.73 8.01
CA LEU A 176 -24.47 -3.76 9.34
C LEU A 176 -25.64 -2.76 9.44
N VAL A 177 -25.43 -1.51 9.03
CA VAL A 177 -26.45 -0.45 9.15
C VAL A 177 -27.44 -0.40 7.97
N SER A 178 -27.31 -1.30 6.99
CA SER A 178 -28.13 -1.31 5.77
C SER A 178 -29.64 -1.35 6.03
N GLN A 179 -30.06 -2.02 7.11
CA GLN A 179 -31.45 -2.14 7.54
C GLN A 179 -31.81 -1.36 8.81
N ALA A 180 -30.85 -0.69 9.42
CA ALA A 180 -31.07 0.14 10.61
C ALA A 180 -31.93 1.38 10.29
N ASP A 181 -32.29 2.14 11.32
CA ASP A 181 -33.05 3.38 11.16
C ASP A 181 -32.39 4.35 10.17
N PRO A 182 -33.16 5.23 9.49
CA PRO A 182 -32.64 6.10 8.43
C PRO A 182 -31.40 6.91 8.81
N ARG A 183 -31.28 7.31 10.08
CA ARG A 183 -30.11 8.01 10.62
C ARG A 183 -28.83 7.16 10.51
N TRP A 184 -28.88 5.91 10.96
CA TRP A 184 -27.75 4.99 10.93
C TRP A 184 -27.46 4.53 9.50
N ARG A 185 -28.50 4.20 8.73
CA ARG A 185 -28.37 3.83 7.32
C ARG A 185 -27.66 4.90 6.49
N ALA A 186 -27.95 6.18 6.74
CA ALA A 186 -27.30 7.30 6.03
C ALA A 186 -25.79 7.41 6.33
N SER A 187 -25.32 6.89 7.47
CA SER A 187 -23.91 6.94 7.85
C SER A 187 -23.03 5.87 7.18
N GLY A 188 -23.63 4.82 6.62
CA GLY A 188 -22.88 3.72 6.00
C GLY A 188 -22.04 4.16 4.80
N LEU A 189 -22.59 4.99 3.92
CA LEU A 189 -21.89 5.46 2.72
C LEU A 189 -20.72 6.40 3.05
N PRO A 190 -20.86 7.42 3.93
CA PRO A 190 -19.73 8.20 4.43
C PRO A 190 -18.63 7.33 5.04
N ALA A 191 -18.98 6.35 5.88
CA ALA A 191 -18.01 5.44 6.47
C ALA A 191 -17.22 4.70 5.39
N LEU A 192 -17.90 4.15 4.37
CA LEU A 192 -17.25 3.46 3.26
C LEU A 192 -16.28 4.37 2.49
N TYR A 193 -16.66 5.62 2.17
CA TYR A 193 -15.74 6.58 1.53
C TYR A 193 -14.52 6.86 2.40
N SER A 194 -14.75 7.15 3.68
CA SER A 194 -13.69 7.52 4.60
C SER A 194 -12.70 6.37 4.80
N THR A 195 -13.17 5.13 4.95
CA THR A 195 -12.28 3.98 5.17
C THR A 195 -11.54 3.56 3.91
N VAL A 196 -12.20 3.56 2.73
CA VAL A 196 -11.51 3.24 1.46
C VAL A 196 -10.47 4.32 1.15
N GLY A 197 -10.85 5.60 1.29
CA GLY A 197 -9.92 6.70 1.06
C GLY A 197 -8.78 6.72 2.06
N PHE A 198 -9.03 6.42 3.34
CA PHE A 198 -7.99 6.29 4.36
C PHE A 198 -7.03 5.14 4.04
N SER A 199 -7.54 3.95 3.69
CA SER A 199 -6.70 2.80 3.29
C SER A 199 -5.73 3.17 2.17
N LEU A 200 -6.19 3.88 1.13
CA LEU A 200 -5.33 4.35 0.04
C LEU A 200 -4.26 5.35 0.54
N CYS A 201 -4.63 6.31 1.39
CA CYS A 201 -3.65 7.24 1.96
C CYS A 201 -2.61 6.51 2.81
N TRP A 202 -3.04 5.52 3.60
CA TRP A 202 -2.18 4.73 4.47
C TRP A 202 -1.16 3.89 3.67
N LEU A 203 -1.61 3.24 2.60
CA LEU A 203 -0.76 2.50 1.65
C LEU A 203 0.22 3.40 0.89
N GLY A 204 -0.16 4.64 0.62
CA GLY A 204 0.75 5.63 0.05
C GLY A 204 1.88 5.97 1.03
N PHE A 205 1.57 6.16 2.31
CA PHE A 205 2.59 6.41 3.33
C PHE A 205 3.50 5.22 3.60
N GLU A 206 3.00 3.99 3.47
CA GLU A 206 3.84 2.79 3.52
C GLU A 206 5.01 2.86 2.54
N LYS A 207 4.77 3.25 1.29
CA LYS A 207 5.81 3.36 0.26
C LYS A 207 6.85 4.43 0.58
N LEU A 208 6.44 5.47 1.31
CA LEU A 208 7.32 6.56 1.71
C LEU A 208 8.17 6.18 2.93
N VAL A 209 7.58 5.50 3.91
CA VAL A 209 8.24 5.14 5.18
C VAL A 209 9.06 3.85 5.05
N TYR A 210 8.60 2.90 4.24
CA TYR A 210 9.25 1.64 3.94
C TYR A 210 9.52 1.47 2.43
N PRO A 211 10.34 2.35 1.81
CA PRO A 211 10.54 2.33 0.37
C PRO A 211 11.17 1.03 -0.15
N LYS A 212 11.93 0.32 0.70
CA LYS A 212 12.59 -0.93 0.33
C LYS A 212 11.61 -2.01 -0.10
N TRP A 213 10.45 -2.09 0.54
CA TRP A 213 9.43 -3.06 0.18
C TRP A 213 8.95 -2.81 -1.26
N GLY A 214 8.68 -1.53 -1.60
CA GLY A 214 8.19 -1.15 -2.93
C GLY A 214 9.27 -1.26 -4.01
N LEU A 215 10.50 -0.86 -3.68
CA LEU A 215 11.66 -0.99 -4.56
C LEU A 215 11.96 -2.45 -4.89
N TYR A 216 11.78 -3.37 -3.94
CA TYR A 216 11.92 -4.80 -4.21
C TYR A 216 10.97 -5.26 -5.32
N VAL A 217 9.67 -4.92 -5.22
CA VAL A 217 8.67 -5.28 -6.24
C VAL A 217 9.03 -4.68 -7.61
N LEU A 218 9.48 -3.42 -7.63
CA LEU A 218 9.90 -2.73 -8.86
C LEU A 218 11.16 -3.31 -9.48
N GLN A 219 12.13 -3.74 -8.69
CA GLN A 219 13.35 -4.38 -9.18
C GLN A 219 13.06 -5.74 -9.83
N GLN A 220 12.11 -6.49 -9.27
CA GLN A 220 11.64 -7.75 -9.87
C GLN A 220 10.80 -7.52 -11.13
N ASN A 221 10.13 -6.36 -11.23
CA ASN A 221 9.26 -6.03 -12.36
C ASN A 221 9.52 -4.61 -12.92
N PRO A 222 10.70 -4.33 -13.51
CA PRO A 222 11.08 -2.96 -13.89
C PRO A 222 10.15 -2.32 -14.93
N ALA A 223 9.47 -3.14 -15.74
CA ALA A 223 8.49 -2.67 -16.71
C ALA A 223 7.35 -1.84 -16.09
N LEU A 224 7.08 -2.02 -14.79
CA LEU A 224 6.10 -1.25 -14.05
C LEU A 224 6.45 0.24 -14.01
N SER A 225 7.72 0.62 -13.91
CA SER A 225 8.11 2.03 -13.80
C SER A 225 7.94 2.83 -15.10
N LEU A 226 7.55 2.17 -16.19
CA LEU A 226 7.39 2.77 -17.52
C LEU A 226 8.67 3.48 -18.01
N GLY A 227 9.83 3.01 -17.56
CA GLY A 227 11.14 3.58 -17.89
C GLY A 227 11.54 4.78 -17.02
N LEU A 228 10.74 5.14 -16.00
CA LEU A 228 11.11 6.14 -14.99
C LEU A 228 12.06 5.54 -13.95
N ASP A 229 12.86 6.41 -13.32
CA ASP A 229 13.66 6.07 -12.15
C ASP A 229 12.79 5.45 -11.05
N LEU A 230 13.25 4.34 -10.46
CA LEU A 230 12.43 3.52 -9.55
C LEU A 230 12.04 4.27 -8.28
N GLU A 231 12.93 5.11 -7.74
CA GLU A 231 12.64 5.86 -6.51
C GLU A 231 11.71 7.04 -6.77
N PHE A 232 11.96 7.78 -7.86
CA PHE A 232 11.03 8.82 -8.31
C PHE A 232 9.64 8.25 -8.55
N PHE A 233 9.58 7.10 -9.23
CA PHE A 233 8.33 6.43 -9.54
C PHE A 233 7.62 5.91 -8.30
N LEU A 234 8.33 5.28 -7.36
CA LEU A 234 7.76 4.82 -6.09
C LEU A 234 7.17 5.99 -5.30
N THR A 235 7.93 7.09 -5.16
CA THR A 235 7.47 8.30 -4.48
C THR A 235 6.26 8.91 -5.21
N GLY A 236 6.28 8.95 -6.54
CA GLY A 236 5.16 9.41 -7.37
C GLY A 236 3.89 8.58 -7.15
N SER A 237 4.03 7.25 -7.15
CA SER A 237 2.91 6.32 -6.90
C SER A 237 2.28 6.53 -5.52
N ALA A 238 3.10 6.76 -4.50
CA ALA A 238 2.64 7.08 -3.16
C ALA A 238 1.76 8.35 -3.13
N PHE A 239 2.20 9.41 -3.81
CA PHE A 239 1.41 10.64 -3.90
C PHE A 239 0.12 10.46 -4.70
N VAL A 240 0.13 9.64 -5.75
CA VAL A 240 -1.10 9.30 -6.50
C VAL A 240 -2.11 8.63 -5.58
N GLU A 241 -1.70 7.64 -4.78
CA GLU A 241 -2.59 6.96 -3.82
C GLU A 241 -3.11 7.91 -2.72
N ILE A 242 -2.23 8.73 -2.14
CA ILE A 242 -2.63 9.73 -1.13
C ILE A 242 -3.64 10.73 -1.72
N CYS A 243 -3.40 11.20 -2.94
CA CYS A 243 -4.31 12.11 -3.64
C CYS A 243 -5.66 11.46 -3.92
N LEU A 244 -5.67 10.24 -4.48
CA LEU A 244 -6.90 9.50 -4.77
C LEU A 244 -7.70 9.21 -3.50
N GLY A 245 -7.02 8.78 -2.43
CA GLY A 245 -7.63 8.55 -1.13
C GLY A 245 -8.28 9.81 -0.56
N TYR A 246 -7.57 10.94 -0.61
CA TYR A 246 -8.11 12.22 -0.17
C TYR A 246 -9.32 12.68 -1.02
N LEU A 247 -9.24 12.56 -2.34
CA LEU A 247 -10.33 12.92 -3.25
C LEU A 247 -11.60 12.11 -2.97
N LEU A 248 -11.47 10.83 -2.60
CA LEU A 248 -12.59 10.00 -2.16
C LEU A 248 -13.16 10.48 -0.81
N ILE A 249 -12.31 10.80 0.17
CA ILE A 249 -12.73 11.30 1.49
C ILE A 249 -13.57 12.58 1.36
N ILE A 250 -13.14 13.52 0.51
CA ILE A 250 -13.87 14.77 0.27
C ILE A 250 -14.92 14.68 -0.85
N CYS A 251 -15.06 13.52 -1.49
CA CYS A 251 -15.98 13.25 -2.61
C CYS A 251 -15.86 14.26 -3.78
N LEU A 252 -14.64 14.63 -4.14
CA LEU A 252 -14.36 15.50 -5.27
C LEU A 252 -14.10 14.65 -6.52
N LEU A 253 -14.73 14.96 -7.67
CA LEU A 253 -14.58 14.23 -8.95
C LEU A 253 -14.82 12.70 -8.86
N GLN A 254 -15.71 12.31 -7.96
CA GLN A 254 -15.88 10.93 -7.54
C GLN A 254 -16.16 9.94 -8.68
N ARG A 255 -17.01 10.29 -9.66
CA ARG A 255 -17.35 9.38 -10.78
C ARG A 255 -16.15 9.16 -11.71
N PRO A 256 -15.51 10.19 -12.29
CA PRO A 256 -14.27 10.02 -13.06
C PRO A 256 -13.19 9.25 -12.31
N ILE A 257 -12.97 9.57 -11.03
CA ILE A 257 -11.95 8.91 -10.21
C ILE A 257 -12.29 7.45 -9.97
N ALA A 258 -13.53 7.13 -9.57
CA ALA A 258 -13.94 5.76 -9.33
C ALA A 258 -13.81 4.89 -10.59
N LEU A 259 -14.17 5.43 -11.76
CA LEU A 259 -13.97 4.75 -13.04
C LEU A 259 -12.47 4.56 -13.35
N LEU A 260 -11.67 5.63 -13.20
CA LEU A 260 -10.23 5.59 -13.44
C LEU A 260 -9.55 4.54 -12.56
N VAL A 261 -9.76 4.59 -11.24
CA VAL A 261 -9.18 3.64 -10.28
C VAL A 261 -9.65 2.21 -10.57
N THR A 262 -10.93 2.02 -10.90
CA THR A 262 -11.45 0.69 -11.27
C THR A 262 -10.74 0.14 -12.51
N LEU A 263 -10.57 0.94 -13.56
CA LEU A 263 -9.88 0.51 -14.78
C LEU A 263 -8.40 0.22 -14.53
N VAL A 264 -7.75 1.06 -13.73
CA VAL A 264 -6.35 0.91 -13.35
C VAL A 264 -6.13 -0.41 -12.58
N PHE A 265 -6.90 -0.67 -11.52
CA PHE A 265 -6.80 -1.91 -10.74
C PHE A 265 -7.23 -3.16 -11.53
N PHE A 266 -8.18 -3.03 -12.45
CA PHE A 266 -8.57 -4.15 -13.32
C PHE A 266 -7.45 -4.51 -14.31
N SER A 267 -6.70 -3.53 -14.80
CA SER A 267 -5.58 -3.78 -15.72
C SER A 267 -4.47 -4.59 -15.08
N THR A 268 -4.20 -4.41 -13.80
CA THR A 268 -3.15 -5.14 -13.08
C THR A 268 -3.53 -6.53 -12.66
N THR A 269 -4.83 -6.78 -12.48
CA THR A 269 -5.33 -8.14 -12.30
C THR A 269 -4.87 -9.06 -13.44
N MET A 270 -4.65 -8.53 -14.65
CA MET A 270 -4.09 -9.29 -15.79
C MET A 270 -2.59 -9.62 -15.64
N LEU A 271 -1.84 -8.88 -14.82
CA LEU A 271 -0.41 -9.05 -14.56
C LEU A 271 -0.13 -9.91 -13.32
N PHE A 272 -0.79 -9.64 -12.18
CA PHE A 272 -0.51 -10.31 -10.90
C PHE A 272 -1.48 -11.45 -10.56
N GLY A 273 -2.52 -11.63 -11.38
CA GLY A 273 -3.39 -12.80 -11.32
C GLY A 273 -4.20 -12.88 -10.03
N LYS A 274 -4.28 -14.09 -9.45
CA LYS A 274 -5.24 -14.41 -8.38
C LYS A 274 -5.07 -13.54 -7.12
N VAL A 275 -3.84 -13.21 -6.72
CA VAL A 275 -3.56 -12.47 -5.47
C VAL A 275 -4.27 -11.12 -5.51
N GLU A 276 -4.18 -10.45 -6.65
CA GLU A 276 -4.80 -9.15 -6.84
C GLU A 276 -6.33 -9.22 -6.94
N VAL A 277 -6.87 -10.27 -7.59
CA VAL A 277 -8.33 -10.52 -7.60
C VAL A 277 -8.85 -10.59 -6.17
N ILE A 278 -8.22 -11.40 -5.32
CA ILE A 278 -8.65 -11.59 -3.93
C ILE A 278 -8.61 -10.24 -3.21
N GLY A 279 -7.45 -9.59 -3.21
CA GLY A 279 -7.24 -8.39 -2.41
C GLY A 279 -8.04 -7.15 -2.86
N HIS A 280 -8.30 -6.97 -4.15
CA HIS A 280 -9.00 -5.78 -4.66
C HIS A 280 -10.51 -5.98 -4.91
N THR A 281 -11.07 -7.19 -4.84
CA THR A 281 -12.50 -7.43 -5.13
C THR A 281 -13.43 -6.52 -4.31
N GLN A 282 -13.18 -6.37 -3.01
CA GLN A 282 -13.99 -5.50 -2.16
C GLN A 282 -13.82 -4.01 -2.49
N VAL A 283 -12.59 -3.59 -2.83
CA VAL A 283 -12.31 -2.21 -3.22
C VAL A 283 -13.00 -1.88 -4.55
N HIS A 284 -12.96 -2.79 -5.54
CA HIS A 284 -13.71 -2.65 -6.79
C HIS A 284 -15.21 -2.50 -6.55
N ALA A 285 -15.79 -3.32 -5.68
CA ALA A 285 -17.21 -3.20 -5.35
C ALA A 285 -17.55 -1.84 -4.72
N ALA A 286 -16.70 -1.35 -3.81
CA ALA A 286 -16.85 -0.02 -3.22
C ALA A 286 -16.71 1.10 -4.28
N LEU A 287 -15.72 1.03 -5.17
CA LEU A 287 -15.52 1.99 -6.25
C LEU A 287 -16.70 2.00 -7.23
N ILE A 288 -17.29 0.84 -7.55
CA ILE A 288 -18.50 0.78 -8.38
C ILE A 288 -19.69 1.43 -7.65
N VAL A 289 -19.84 1.19 -6.35
CA VAL A 289 -20.85 1.89 -5.53
C VAL A 289 -20.64 3.40 -5.59
N PHE A 290 -19.39 3.87 -5.49
CA PHE A 290 -19.05 5.28 -5.61
C PHE A 290 -19.35 5.80 -7.01
N LEU A 291 -19.03 5.04 -8.05
CA LEU A 291 -19.35 5.40 -9.43
C LEU A 291 -20.85 5.55 -9.64
N ILE A 292 -21.69 4.76 -8.99
CA ILE A 292 -23.16 4.78 -9.17
C ILE A 292 -23.81 5.88 -8.31
N GLU A 293 -23.52 5.93 -7.01
CA GLU A 293 -24.12 6.90 -6.08
C GLU A 293 -23.75 8.33 -6.47
N GLY A 294 -22.46 8.60 -6.71
CA GLY A 294 -21.95 9.95 -6.95
C GLY A 294 -22.17 10.93 -5.78
N PRO A 295 -21.73 12.19 -5.93
CA PRO A 295 -22.02 13.24 -4.96
C PRO A 295 -23.49 13.69 -5.11
N GLY A 296 -24.25 13.80 -3.99
CA GLY A 296 -25.40 14.72 -3.95
C GLY A 296 -26.78 14.24 -3.51
N SER A 297 -26.98 13.05 -2.95
CA SER A 297 -28.29 12.69 -2.34
C SER A 297 -28.21 12.16 -0.91
N ARG A 298 -27.28 11.24 -0.64
CA ARG A 298 -27.10 10.60 0.68
C ARG A 298 -25.87 11.11 1.43
N TYR A 299 -24.83 11.51 0.70
CA TYR A 299 -23.63 12.15 1.25
C TYR A 299 -23.31 13.40 0.41
N ARG A 300 -23.18 14.55 1.08
CA ARG A 300 -22.77 15.80 0.45
C ARG A 300 -21.27 15.95 0.61
N ALA A 301 -20.60 16.27 -0.48
CA ALA A 301 -19.16 16.47 -0.48
C ALA A 301 -18.77 17.60 0.49
N PRO A 302 -17.89 17.36 1.48
CA PRO A 302 -17.57 18.32 2.54
C PRO A 302 -17.18 19.72 2.06
N TYR A 303 -16.42 19.82 0.96
CA TYR A 303 -15.98 21.11 0.42
C TYR A 303 -17.12 22.02 -0.04
N THR A 304 -18.29 21.44 -0.36
CA THR A 304 -19.48 22.18 -0.80
C THR A 304 -20.16 22.97 0.33
N PHE A 305 -19.75 22.75 1.58
CA PHE A 305 -20.13 23.59 2.72
C PHE A 305 -19.87 25.07 2.46
N HIS A 306 -18.77 25.39 1.77
CA HIS A 306 -18.45 26.76 1.39
C HIS A 306 -19.18 27.15 0.10
N ARG A 307 -19.80 28.35 0.09
CA ARG A 307 -20.49 28.89 -1.09
C ARG A 307 -19.55 29.50 -2.12
N ARG A 308 -18.48 30.15 -1.67
CA ARG A 308 -17.54 30.89 -2.55
C ARG A 308 -16.45 29.98 -3.08
N MET A 309 -16.14 30.10 -4.36
CA MET A 309 -15.15 29.24 -5.02
C MET A 309 -13.75 29.27 -4.37
N PRO A 310 -13.18 30.44 -4.01
CA PRO A 310 -11.88 30.48 -3.35
C PRO A 310 -11.86 29.74 -2.01
N LEU A 311 -12.98 29.72 -1.27
CA LEU A 311 -13.08 28.99 -0.01
C LEU A 311 -13.20 27.48 -0.22
N ARG A 312 -13.84 27.02 -1.30
CA ARG A 312 -13.86 25.60 -1.68
C ARG A 312 -12.47 25.10 -2.05
N VAL A 313 -11.74 25.90 -2.83
CA VAL A 313 -10.34 25.65 -3.19
C VAL A 313 -9.47 25.63 -1.94
N ALA A 314 -9.58 26.64 -1.07
CA ALA A 314 -8.82 26.69 0.18
C ALA A 314 -9.15 25.49 1.08
N PHE A 315 -10.43 25.10 1.20
CA PHE A 315 -10.82 23.91 1.94
C PHE A 315 -10.13 22.65 1.40
N ALA A 316 -10.17 22.43 0.08
CA ALA A 316 -9.55 21.24 -0.52
C ALA A 316 -8.03 21.22 -0.35
N VAL A 317 -7.35 22.35 -0.52
CA VAL A 317 -5.88 22.44 -0.40
C VAL A 317 -5.43 22.33 1.06
N VAL A 318 -6.03 23.10 1.97
CA VAL A 318 -5.64 23.13 3.38
C VAL A 318 -5.90 21.79 4.05
N ASN A 319 -7.07 21.17 3.82
CA ASN A 319 -7.36 19.86 4.41
C ASN A 319 -6.50 18.74 3.78
N PHE A 320 -6.05 18.88 2.53
CA PHE A 320 -5.07 17.95 1.95
C PHE A 320 -3.73 18.02 2.69
N VAL A 321 -3.22 19.24 2.93
CA VAL A 321 -1.95 19.44 3.67
C VAL A 321 -2.08 18.96 5.12
N ILE A 322 -3.23 19.20 5.77
CA ILE A 322 -3.51 18.68 7.11
C ILE A 322 -3.54 17.15 7.09
N LEU A 323 -4.22 16.53 6.13
CA LEU A 323 -4.26 15.07 6.00
C LEU A 323 -2.86 14.50 5.79
N LEU A 324 -2.07 15.08 4.88
CA LEU A 324 -0.68 14.67 4.62
C LEU A 324 0.16 14.73 5.90
N GLY A 325 0.02 15.81 6.69
CA GLY A 325 0.72 15.94 7.97
C GLY A 325 0.24 14.94 9.04
N LEU A 326 -1.07 14.81 9.23
CA LEU A 326 -1.65 13.96 10.28
C LEU A 326 -1.49 12.47 10.00
N VAL A 327 -1.80 12.02 8.78
CA VAL A 327 -1.65 10.61 8.40
C VAL A 327 -0.18 10.25 8.33
N GLY A 328 0.68 11.13 7.80
CA GLY A 328 2.12 10.92 7.79
C GLY A 328 2.69 10.81 9.20
N ALA A 329 2.32 11.72 10.11
CA ALA A 329 2.71 11.64 11.52
C ALA A 329 2.21 10.36 12.20
N GLY A 330 0.95 10.00 11.96
CA GLY A 330 0.35 8.77 12.50
C GLY A 330 1.05 7.51 12.01
N TYR A 331 1.31 7.40 10.71
CA TYR A 331 2.03 6.26 10.14
C TYR A 331 3.47 6.20 10.66
N GLY A 332 4.20 7.31 10.62
CA GLY A 332 5.60 7.36 11.09
C GLY A 332 5.73 7.00 12.57
N ALA A 333 4.81 7.46 13.42
CA ALA A 333 4.78 7.11 14.84
C ALA A 333 4.45 5.61 15.03
N ALA A 334 3.44 5.08 14.33
CA ALA A 334 3.07 3.68 14.41
C ALA A 334 4.21 2.76 13.93
N ALA A 335 4.86 3.11 12.81
CA ALA A 335 6.02 2.39 12.28
C ALA A 335 7.20 2.38 13.26
N ALA A 336 7.52 3.53 13.87
CA ALA A 336 8.59 3.63 14.86
C ALA A 336 8.29 2.83 16.14
N MET A 337 7.03 2.84 16.60
CA MET A 337 6.58 2.04 17.74
C MET A 337 6.66 0.55 17.46
N GLU A 338 6.19 0.10 16.29
CA GLU A 338 6.25 -1.32 15.92
C GLU A 338 7.70 -1.78 15.77
N TYR A 339 8.55 -1.01 15.08
CA TYR A 339 9.98 -1.31 14.98
C TYR A 339 10.66 -1.41 16.35
N SER A 340 10.35 -0.49 17.28
CA SER A 340 10.92 -0.52 18.63
C SER A 340 10.46 -1.74 19.42
N LYS A 341 9.19 -2.12 19.29
CA LYS A 341 8.62 -3.31 19.92
C LYS A 341 9.28 -4.59 19.39
N GLN A 342 9.47 -4.68 18.07
CA GLN A 342 10.14 -5.82 17.44
C GLN A 342 11.63 -5.88 17.82
N ALA A 343 12.32 -4.74 17.86
CA ALA A 343 13.71 -4.68 18.31
C ALA A 343 13.88 -5.20 19.75
N LEU A 344 12.94 -4.86 20.65
CA LEU A 344 12.92 -5.36 22.03
C LEU A 344 12.59 -6.87 22.11
N GLN A 345 11.72 -7.39 21.24
CA GLN A 345 11.36 -8.81 21.19
C GLN A 345 12.45 -9.68 20.53
N GLY A 346 13.09 -9.18 19.47
CA GLY A 346 14.14 -9.85 18.70
C GLY A 346 15.43 -10.10 19.49
N GLU A 347 15.64 -9.41 20.61
CA GLU A 347 16.73 -9.72 21.53
C GLU A 347 16.47 -11.02 22.36
N SER A 348 15.21 -11.47 22.42
CA SER A 348 14.80 -12.64 23.24
C SER A 348 14.63 -13.96 22.48
N ASP A 349 14.42 -13.97 21.15
CA ASP A 349 13.99 -15.18 20.40
C ASP A 349 14.93 -15.66 19.26
N ARG A 350 16.11 -15.05 19.10
CA ARG A 350 17.07 -15.36 18.02
C ARG A 350 17.97 -16.57 18.29
N ARG A 351 17.41 -17.76 18.58
CA ARG A 351 18.22 -18.97 18.62
C ARG A 351 18.77 -19.27 17.21
N PRO A 352 20.09 -19.39 17.02
CA PRO A 352 20.63 -19.69 15.70
C PRO A 352 20.15 -21.04 15.19
N VAL A 353 19.72 -21.09 13.94
CA VAL A 353 19.26 -22.31 13.28
C VAL A 353 20.46 -23.01 12.66
N ILE A 354 20.79 -24.19 13.16
CA ILE A 354 21.92 -24.98 12.68
C ILE A 354 21.38 -26.04 11.73
N VAL A 355 21.81 -26.01 10.48
CA VAL A 355 21.41 -26.96 9.43
C VAL A 355 22.64 -27.62 8.80
N SER A 356 22.42 -28.77 8.14
CA SER A 356 23.46 -29.49 7.41
C SER A 356 22.97 -29.81 5.99
N PRO A 357 23.73 -29.47 4.92
CA PRO A 357 25.05 -28.82 4.94
C PRO A 357 24.97 -27.35 5.39
N GLN A 358 26.02 -26.88 6.07
CA GLN A 358 26.06 -25.54 6.66
C GLN A 358 26.14 -24.44 5.58
N PRO A 359 25.27 -23.42 5.63
CA PRO A 359 25.37 -22.23 4.78
C PRO A 359 26.64 -21.43 5.04
N SER A 360 27.18 -20.82 3.98
CA SER A 360 28.25 -19.82 4.14
C SER A 360 28.05 -18.63 3.20
N ILE A 361 28.65 -17.50 3.57
CA ILE A 361 28.56 -16.22 2.86
C ILE A 361 29.95 -15.59 2.75
N ASP A 362 30.26 -15.06 1.58
CA ASP A 362 31.27 -14.02 1.37
C ASP A 362 30.68 -12.92 0.48
N PHE A 363 31.38 -11.80 0.36
CA PHE A 363 30.97 -10.75 -0.56
C PHE A 363 32.16 -9.97 -1.11
N ARG A 364 31.98 -9.32 -2.25
CA ARG A 364 32.91 -8.31 -2.76
C ARG A 364 32.14 -7.05 -3.16
N ILE A 365 32.86 -5.96 -3.28
CA ILE A 365 32.32 -4.71 -3.80
C ILE A 365 32.85 -4.57 -5.22
N VAL A 366 31.93 -4.36 -6.15
CA VAL A 366 32.22 -4.14 -7.56
C VAL A 366 31.85 -2.71 -7.89
N GLU A 367 32.76 -1.98 -8.53
CA GLU A 367 32.43 -0.69 -9.14
C GLU A 367 31.87 -0.96 -10.52
N GLU A 368 30.61 -0.58 -10.75
CA GLU A 368 29.91 -0.88 -12.00
C GLU A 368 29.58 0.42 -12.75
N GLY A 369 30.57 0.96 -13.46
CA GLY A 369 30.39 2.08 -14.40
C GLY A 369 29.56 3.25 -13.86
N GLN A 370 28.61 3.74 -14.66
CA GLN A 370 27.69 4.82 -14.25
C GLN A 370 26.61 4.38 -13.24
N MET A 371 26.54 3.10 -12.84
CA MET A 371 25.52 2.58 -11.91
C MET A 371 25.94 2.64 -10.43
N GLY A 372 27.16 3.06 -10.11
CA GLY A 372 27.65 3.18 -8.74
C GLY A 372 28.33 1.91 -8.20
N ARG A 373 28.32 1.73 -6.88
CA ARG A 373 29.01 0.62 -6.19
C ARG A 373 28.00 -0.45 -5.80
N VAL A 374 28.29 -1.70 -6.17
CA VAL A 374 27.42 -2.86 -5.91
C VAL A 374 28.13 -3.83 -4.97
N LEU A 375 27.41 -4.27 -3.95
CA LEU A 375 27.76 -5.41 -3.11
C LEU A 375 27.32 -6.70 -3.80
N GLU A 376 28.27 -7.55 -4.16
CA GLU A 376 28.03 -8.86 -4.74
C GLU A 376 28.31 -9.95 -3.70
N LEU A 377 27.26 -10.68 -3.33
CA LEU A 377 27.27 -11.79 -2.38
C LEU A 377 27.53 -13.12 -3.09
N THR A 378 28.41 -13.92 -2.51
CA THR A 378 28.63 -15.32 -2.90
C THR A 378 28.25 -16.21 -1.74
N THR A 379 27.31 -17.12 -1.97
CA THR A 379 26.85 -18.07 -0.95
C THR A 379 27.11 -19.52 -1.35
N THR A 380 27.24 -20.40 -0.36
CA THR A 380 27.25 -21.86 -0.56
C THR A 380 26.25 -22.53 0.39
N ASN A 381 25.64 -23.62 -0.06
CA ASN A 381 24.58 -24.33 0.67
C ASN A 381 23.42 -23.41 1.10
N PHE A 382 23.20 -22.33 0.34
CA PHE A 382 22.19 -21.34 0.62
C PHE A 382 21.51 -20.90 -0.67
N ARG A 383 20.19 -20.79 -0.63
CA ARG A 383 19.37 -20.27 -1.72
C ARG A 383 18.66 -19.03 -1.22
N PHE A 384 18.82 -17.93 -1.94
CA PHE A 384 18.02 -16.74 -1.65
C PHE A 384 16.54 -17.04 -1.88
N SER A 385 15.73 -16.73 -0.88
CA SER A 385 14.28 -16.80 -0.89
C SER A 385 13.71 -15.67 -0.06
N ALA A 386 12.50 -15.25 -0.43
CA ALA A 386 11.77 -14.17 0.21
C ALA A 386 10.45 -14.75 0.76
N GLY A 387 10.22 -14.60 2.06
CA GLY A 387 8.97 -14.93 2.74
C GLY A 387 8.75 -16.41 2.98
N GLY A 388 7.75 -16.70 3.83
CA GLY A 388 7.27 -18.06 4.11
C GLY A 388 7.88 -18.74 5.33
N VAL A 389 7.55 -20.02 5.51
CA VAL A 389 8.06 -20.86 6.60
C VAL A 389 9.56 -21.14 6.37
N HIS A 390 10.28 -21.37 7.46
CA HIS A 390 11.67 -21.80 7.38
C HIS A 390 11.85 -23.09 6.57
N GLU A 391 12.71 -23.02 5.55
CA GLU A 391 13.29 -24.17 4.84
C GLU A 391 14.81 -24.17 5.06
N ASP A 392 15.38 -25.35 5.29
CA ASP A 392 16.82 -25.52 5.50
C ASP A 392 17.63 -25.02 4.29
N GLY A 393 18.61 -24.16 4.55
CA GLY A 393 19.46 -23.59 3.51
C GLY A 393 18.74 -22.58 2.61
N ALA A 394 17.56 -22.10 2.99
CA ALA A 394 16.88 -21.02 2.28
C ALA A 394 16.65 -19.80 3.19
N GLY A 395 16.66 -18.62 2.61
CA GLY A 395 16.37 -17.37 3.33
C GLY A 395 16.95 -16.14 2.65
N HIS A 396 17.29 -15.12 3.45
CA HIS A 396 17.83 -13.86 2.97
C HIS A 396 19.02 -13.41 3.82
N ALA A 397 19.81 -12.48 3.29
CA ALA A 397 20.90 -11.88 4.01
C ALA A 397 20.46 -10.60 4.72
N HIS A 398 20.98 -10.30 5.91
CA HIS A 398 20.84 -8.97 6.52
C HIS A 398 22.14 -8.20 6.31
N LEU A 399 22.03 -6.98 5.79
CA LEU A 399 23.16 -6.08 5.57
C LEU A 399 23.21 -5.06 6.71
N TYR A 400 24.36 -4.96 7.35
CA TYR A 400 24.69 -3.98 8.37
C TYR A 400 25.84 -3.10 7.89
N VAL A 401 25.75 -1.81 8.14
CA VAL A 401 26.80 -0.83 7.90
C VAL A 401 27.06 -0.10 9.22
N ASP A 402 28.31 -0.11 9.68
CA ASP A 402 28.74 0.53 10.92
C ASP A 402 27.90 0.09 12.13
N GLY A 403 27.58 -1.21 12.18
CA GLY A 403 26.78 -1.83 13.24
C GLY A 403 25.27 -1.62 13.15
N ARG A 404 24.78 -0.81 12.18
CA ARG A 404 23.35 -0.58 11.97
C ARG A 404 22.84 -1.41 10.80
N GLN A 405 21.75 -2.14 10.98
CA GLN A 405 21.10 -2.84 9.88
C GLN A 405 20.58 -1.83 8.85
N VAL A 406 21.08 -1.90 7.63
CA VAL A 406 20.70 -1.01 6.53
C VAL A 406 19.82 -1.69 5.49
N GLY A 407 19.70 -3.01 5.49
CA GLY A 407 18.84 -3.70 4.52
C GLY A 407 18.79 -5.21 4.69
N ARG A 408 17.93 -5.80 3.86
CA ARG A 408 17.81 -7.24 3.66
C ARG A 408 18.02 -7.54 2.19
N LEU A 409 18.79 -8.57 1.92
CA LEU A 409 19.29 -8.92 0.61
C LEU A 409 18.69 -10.26 0.22
N TYR A 410 17.79 -10.20 -0.77
CA TYR A 410 17.05 -11.35 -1.31
C TYR A 410 17.66 -11.88 -2.60
N GLY A 411 18.86 -11.43 -2.92
CA GLY A 411 19.58 -11.81 -4.11
C GLY A 411 21.06 -11.53 -3.94
N PRO A 412 21.87 -11.97 -4.91
CA PRO A 412 23.32 -11.87 -4.83
C PRO A 412 23.85 -10.44 -5.05
N LEU A 413 23.06 -9.51 -5.59
CA LEU A 413 23.52 -8.16 -5.92
C LEU A 413 22.73 -7.12 -5.12
N HIS A 414 23.44 -6.12 -4.57
CA HIS A 414 22.81 -5.01 -3.85
C HIS A 414 23.56 -3.69 -4.04
N ASP A 415 22.85 -2.62 -4.36
CA ASP A 415 23.43 -1.30 -4.51
C ASP A 415 23.81 -0.69 -3.15
N ILE A 416 25.05 -0.20 -3.02
CA ILE A 416 25.57 0.51 -1.86
C ILE A 416 26.15 1.90 -2.22
N ALA A 417 25.84 2.44 -3.40
CA ALA A 417 26.38 3.67 -3.96
C ALA A 417 26.13 4.92 -3.07
N ARG A 418 25.13 4.87 -2.18
CA ARG A 418 24.75 5.99 -1.29
C ARG A 418 25.55 6.05 0.02
N LEU A 419 26.46 5.11 0.25
CA LEU A 419 27.33 5.19 1.42
C LEU A 419 28.31 6.37 1.27
N PRO A 420 28.45 7.22 2.30
CA PRO A 420 29.41 8.33 2.29
C PRO A 420 30.83 7.88 1.92
N ALA A 421 31.64 8.80 1.42
CA ALA A 421 33.07 8.57 1.34
C ALA A 421 33.63 8.44 2.77
N GLY A 422 34.50 7.46 3.00
CA GLY A 422 35.08 7.19 4.30
C GLY A 422 35.16 5.70 4.64
N PRO A 423 35.69 5.38 5.83
CA PRO A 423 35.72 4.02 6.33
C PRO A 423 34.32 3.57 6.74
N HIS A 424 33.95 2.38 6.30
CA HIS A 424 32.71 1.71 6.70
C HIS A 424 32.98 0.25 7.07
N GLU A 425 32.28 -0.25 8.07
CA GLU A 425 32.25 -1.68 8.38
C GLU A 425 30.99 -2.30 7.80
N ILE A 426 31.16 -3.16 6.78
CA ILE A 426 30.08 -3.93 6.20
C ILE A 426 30.02 -5.28 6.91
N ASN A 427 28.86 -5.63 7.46
CA ASN A 427 28.59 -6.97 7.97
C ASN A 427 27.35 -7.55 7.29
N VAL A 428 27.45 -8.80 6.85
CA VAL A 428 26.36 -9.53 6.19
C VAL A 428 26.11 -10.82 6.96
N THR A 429 24.87 -11.04 7.41
CA THR A 429 24.46 -12.30 8.08
C THR A 429 23.52 -13.09 7.17
N LEU A 430 23.51 -14.42 7.26
CA LEU A 430 22.48 -15.25 6.63
C LEU A 430 21.38 -15.57 7.63
N ASN A 431 20.12 -15.41 7.21
CA ASN A 431 18.95 -15.59 8.04
C ASN A 431 17.92 -16.47 7.31
N THR A 432 17.14 -17.23 8.08
CA THR A 432 15.99 -17.99 7.59
C THR A 432 14.86 -17.06 7.12
N ASN A 433 13.85 -17.59 6.42
CA ASN A 433 12.66 -16.82 6.03
C ASN A 433 11.89 -16.25 7.24
N ASP A 434 11.96 -16.92 8.41
CA ASP A 434 11.40 -16.41 9.68
C ASP A 434 12.40 -15.58 10.50
N HIS A 435 13.42 -15.01 9.85
CA HIS A 435 14.40 -14.06 10.37
C HIS A 435 15.36 -14.57 11.46
N ARG A 436 15.32 -15.85 11.81
CA ARG A 436 16.31 -16.44 12.71
C ARG A 436 17.68 -16.51 12.01
N PRO A 437 18.78 -16.18 12.70
CA PRO A 437 20.09 -16.28 12.06
C PRO A 437 20.47 -17.75 11.83
N TYR A 438 21.10 -18.06 10.70
CA TYR A 438 21.74 -19.35 10.53
C TYR A 438 22.94 -19.46 11.49
N GLY A 439 23.12 -20.62 12.11
CA GLY A 439 24.11 -20.86 13.15
C GLY A 439 25.34 -21.63 12.65
N THR A 440 26.50 -21.30 13.20
CA THR A 440 27.75 -22.07 13.02
C THR A 440 28.04 -23.05 14.16
N GLY A 441 27.14 -23.15 15.14
CA GLY A 441 27.34 -23.87 16.40
C GLY A 441 28.05 -23.04 17.49
N THR A 442 28.91 -22.09 17.10
CA THR A 442 29.60 -21.16 18.02
C THR A 442 29.17 -19.70 17.83
N GLY A 443 28.39 -19.42 16.80
CA GLY A 443 27.87 -18.10 16.49
C GLY A 443 26.87 -18.19 15.34
N ILE A 444 26.80 -17.11 14.56
CA ILE A 444 25.93 -17.02 13.39
C ILE A 444 26.77 -17.03 12.10
N VAL A 445 26.15 -17.44 11.00
CA VAL A 445 26.73 -17.38 9.67
C VAL A 445 26.76 -15.91 9.24
N GLN A 446 27.95 -15.32 9.26
CA GLN A 446 28.16 -13.92 8.92
C GLN A 446 29.53 -13.66 8.28
N ARG A 447 29.64 -12.53 7.58
CA ARG A 447 30.88 -12.02 7.02
C ARG A 447 30.98 -10.53 7.26
N SER A 448 32.09 -10.07 7.82
CA SER A 448 32.38 -8.66 8.01
C SER A 448 33.64 -8.23 7.26
N LYS A 449 33.62 -7.08 6.59
CA LYS A 449 34.79 -6.45 5.98
C LYS A 449 34.75 -4.94 6.25
N LYS A 450 35.89 -4.40 6.68
CA LYS A 450 36.10 -2.95 6.68
C LYS A 450 36.51 -2.52 5.28
N ILE A 451 35.80 -1.54 4.76
CA ILE A 451 36.04 -0.95 3.46
C ILE A 451 36.34 0.53 3.63
N ILE A 452 37.10 1.10 2.69
CA ILE A 452 37.27 2.55 2.60
C ILE A 452 36.69 2.94 1.26
N LEU A 453 35.62 3.72 1.32
CA LEU A 453 34.95 4.27 0.16
C LEU A 453 35.60 5.60 -0.20
N SER A 454 36.15 5.71 -1.41
CA SER A 454 36.67 6.98 -1.95
C SER A 454 35.52 7.96 -2.24
N ALA A 455 35.79 9.26 -2.27
CA ALA A 455 34.85 10.19 -2.89
C ALA A 455 34.83 9.90 -4.41
N GLY A 456 33.65 9.75 -5.00
CA GLY A 456 33.54 9.56 -6.45
C GLY A 456 34.21 10.72 -7.18
N ASN A 457 35.04 10.44 -8.17
CA ASN A 457 35.53 11.46 -9.09
C ASN A 457 34.32 12.03 -9.84
N ASN A 458 33.91 13.24 -9.50
CA ASN A 458 33.14 14.08 -10.42
C ASN A 458 34.09 14.50 -11.55
N ASN A 459 34.30 13.61 -12.51
CA ASN A 459 34.81 13.98 -13.82
C ASN A 459 33.62 14.27 -14.73
N ASP A 460 32.94 15.39 -14.48
CA ASP A 460 32.08 16.07 -15.45
C ASP A 460 32.70 17.45 -15.72
N ASP A 461 33.90 17.44 -16.31
CA ASP A 461 34.38 18.53 -17.17
C ASP A 461 34.27 18.02 -18.61
N GLY A 462 33.22 18.47 -19.32
CA GLY A 462 32.94 18.12 -20.71
C GLY A 462 31.64 18.74 -21.22
#